data_AF-A0AAW1SEE1-F1
#
_entry.id   AF-A0AAW1SEE1-F1
#
_cell.length_a   1.000
_cell.length_b   1.000
_cell.length_c   1.000
_cell.angle_alpha   90.00
_cell.angle_beta   90.00
_cell.angle_gamma   90.00
#
_symmetry.space_group_name_H-M   'P 1'
#
loop_
_entity.id
_entity.type
_entity.pdbx_description
1 polymer ?
#
loop_
_entity_poly.entity_id
_entity_poly.type
_entity_poly.pdbx_seq_one_letter_code
_entity_poly.pdbx_strand_id
1 'polypeptide(L)'
;MPLVWCQVQVDWEFWTNSNDQCGTVCDSQRDFIREFAPVAKELEGNWTRFTPHYIVWVCPRAYRSSPECESQCIHHGRYCTPDPDGDLDNGYKGKDVVQENLRQLCVYKLANESGRPWVWWEYTTRFSDECKMSDNNYNEECAERVFSELAGDDWSNKDALRSCIGDINADTNNAMMQMEMQSQRGSSQEGEVFILPTVRINHGQYRGKLAYSEVLKAICAGFTKNAEPDVCMRVSEDDCREGSVGDRECKARTDGKTQCKNNFSGYNCECGRGFLPHTDSDGHETCLNVNECTSVDKATLDPACTCERCACKDTYGSYECISDIPDDCATENECWTGSFKVAGKQQTFSACQDSLETIQDKASKGESVSGMANHTCACGACFTQYEENGKMECVPKCNLAYCDQDTGICNEPPPKSGAPVWAVLSIVFGSFLLVGLIGYAVYRYRLRGEMHQEIRDIMAQYMPLENQSGVEVHGSGV
;
A
#
# COMPACT_ATOMS: atom_id res chain seq x y z
N MET A 1 2.32 -10.93 -19.85
CA MET A 1 1.73 -12.03 -19.07
C MET A 1 2.04 -11.73 -17.62
N PRO A 2 1.06 -11.39 -16.78
CA PRO A 2 1.34 -11.19 -15.36
C PRO A 2 1.70 -12.55 -14.77
N LEU A 3 2.81 -12.59 -14.04
CA LEU A 3 3.22 -13.73 -13.23
C LEU A 3 2.07 -14.05 -12.28
N VAL A 4 1.37 -15.15 -12.53
CA VAL A 4 0.48 -15.76 -11.55
C VAL A 4 1.39 -16.24 -10.44
N TRP A 5 1.49 -15.46 -9.37
CA TRP A 5 2.08 -15.91 -8.12
C TRP A 5 1.32 -17.17 -7.73
N CYS A 6 1.97 -18.32 -7.80
CA CYS A 6 1.42 -19.56 -7.30
C CYS A 6 1.33 -19.37 -5.79
N GLN A 7 0.16 -18.96 -5.28
CA GLN A 7 -0.05 -18.74 -3.86
C GLN A 7 0.11 -20.09 -3.17
N VAL A 8 1.23 -20.27 -2.47
CA VAL A 8 1.56 -21.51 -1.76
C VAL A 8 0.64 -21.57 -0.55
N GLN A 9 -0.41 -22.38 -0.64
CA GLN A 9 -1.31 -22.63 0.48
C GLN A 9 -0.76 -23.73 1.37
N VAL A 10 -0.90 -23.57 2.68
CA VAL A 10 -0.56 -24.62 3.65
C VAL A 10 -1.79 -25.49 3.90
N ASP A 11 -1.65 -26.79 3.64
CA ASP A 11 -2.66 -27.79 3.96
C ASP A 11 -2.50 -28.19 5.42
N TRP A 12 -3.58 -28.17 6.19
CA TRP A 12 -3.52 -28.65 7.56
C TRP A 12 -4.83 -29.28 8.01
N GLU A 13 -4.70 -30.26 8.90
CA GLU A 13 -5.79 -31.08 9.40
C GLU A 13 -5.81 -31.04 10.92
N PHE A 14 -7.01 -31.07 11.48
CA PHE A 14 -7.20 -31.24 12.92
C PHE A 14 -8.11 -32.44 13.19
N TRP A 15 -7.52 -33.46 13.81
CA TRP A 15 -8.18 -34.66 14.26
C TRP A 15 -8.66 -34.46 15.70
N THR A 16 -9.97 -34.51 15.89
CA THR A 16 -10.64 -34.22 17.17
C THR A 16 -11.87 -35.13 17.39
N ASN A 17 -12.65 -34.85 18.43
CA ASN A 17 -13.90 -35.52 18.77
C ASN A 17 -14.89 -34.49 19.37
N SER A 18 -16.19 -34.64 19.09
CA SER A 18 -17.26 -33.83 19.67
C SER A 18 -17.63 -34.22 21.11
N ASN A 19 -16.95 -35.20 21.71
CA ASN A 19 -17.12 -35.57 23.12
C ASN A 19 -16.70 -34.39 24.01
N ASP A 20 -17.50 -34.07 25.04
CA ASP A 20 -17.21 -33.04 26.04
C ASP A 20 -17.02 -33.59 27.48
N GLN A 21 -17.12 -34.92 27.70
CA GLN A 21 -16.99 -35.57 29.01
C GLN A 21 -15.66 -36.31 29.26
N CYS A 22 -14.67 -36.21 28.36
CA CYS A 22 -13.36 -36.84 28.56
C CYS A 22 -12.37 -36.05 29.45
N GLY A 23 -12.89 -35.18 30.32
CA GLY A 23 -12.11 -34.36 31.24
C GLY A 23 -11.17 -33.37 30.54
N THR A 24 -9.96 -33.20 31.07
CA THR A 24 -9.00 -32.18 30.63
C THR A 24 -8.56 -32.32 29.16
N VAL A 25 -8.67 -33.53 28.59
CA VAL A 25 -8.35 -33.78 27.17
C VAL A 25 -9.40 -33.15 26.24
N CYS A 26 -10.68 -33.21 26.63
CA CYS A 26 -11.78 -32.59 25.90
C CYS A 26 -11.75 -31.07 26.10
N ASP A 27 -11.50 -30.61 27.34
CA ASP A 27 -11.36 -29.19 27.64
C ASP A 27 -10.27 -28.53 26.81
N SER A 28 -9.08 -29.14 26.73
CA SER A 28 -7.96 -28.59 25.95
C SER A 28 -8.27 -28.50 24.45
N GLN A 29 -9.05 -29.41 23.90
CA GLN A 29 -9.45 -29.36 22.49
C GLN A 29 -10.51 -28.28 22.24
N ARG A 30 -11.52 -28.20 23.10
CA ARG A 30 -12.55 -27.14 23.05
C ARG A 30 -11.93 -25.76 23.15
N ASP A 31 -11.05 -25.56 24.13
CA ASP A 31 -10.41 -24.28 24.38
C ASP A 31 -9.52 -23.90 23.18
N PHE A 32 -8.78 -24.86 22.60
CA PHE A 32 -8.04 -24.63 21.35
C PHE A 32 -8.95 -24.24 20.19
N ILE A 33 -10.07 -24.94 19.96
CA ILE A 33 -11.00 -24.62 18.88
C ILE A 33 -11.50 -23.17 19.03
N ARG A 34 -11.92 -22.81 20.24
CA ARG A 34 -12.44 -21.47 20.55
C ARG A 34 -11.37 -20.39 20.36
N GLU A 35 -10.15 -20.61 20.86
CA GLU A 35 -9.04 -19.66 20.74
C GLU A 35 -8.51 -19.52 19.31
N PHE A 36 -8.53 -20.60 18.53
CA PHE A 36 -7.99 -20.64 17.18
C PHE A 36 -9.00 -20.18 16.11
N ALA A 37 -10.30 -20.24 16.39
CA ALA A 37 -11.36 -19.83 15.44
C ALA A 37 -11.15 -18.44 14.81
N PRO A 38 -10.76 -17.37 15.55
CA PRO A 38 -10.53 -16.05 14.95
C PRO A 38 -9.40 -16.04 13.92
N VAL A 39 -8.27 -16.69 14.23
CA VAL A 39 -7.12 -16.75 13.30
C VAL A 39 -7.38 -17.69 12.13
N ALA A 40 -8.11 -18.78 12.35
CA ALA A 40 -8.50 -19.68 11.27
C ALA A 40 -9.32 -18.93 10.21
N LYS A 41 -10.23 -18.05 10.61
CA LYS A 41 -11.01 -17.21 9.70
C LYS A 41 -10.16 -16.24 8.87
N GLU A 42 -9.04 -15.75 9.40
CA GLU A 42 -8.09 -14.90 8.66
C GLU A 42 -7.23 -15.71 7.68
N LEU A 43 -6.91 -16.97 8.02
CA LEU A 43 -6.06 -17.84 7.22
C LEU A 43 -6.83 -18.56 6.10
N GLU A 44 -8.06 -18.98 6.37
CA GLU A 44 -8.86 -19.81 5.46
C GLU A 44 -9.33 -19.03 4.23
N GLY A 45 -9.33 -19.72 3.09
CA GLY A 45 -9.73 -19.19 1.78
C GLY A 45 -8.54 -18.71 0.94
N ASN A 46 -7.60 -17.99 1.55
CA ASN A 46 -6.44 -17.44 0.82
C ASN A 46 -5.13 -18.15 1.16
N TRP A 47 -4.87 -18.43 2.44
CA TRP A 47 -3.54 -18.85 2.91
C TRP A 47 -3.46 -20.32 3.28
N THR A 48 -4.53 -20.87 3.85
CA THR A 48 -4.55 -22.27 4.29
C THR A 48 -5.77 -23.00 3.76
N ARG A 49 -5.62 -24.32 3.64
CA ARG A 49 -6.71 -25.27 3.41
C ARG A 49 -6.80 -26.17 4.63
N PHE A 50 -7.74 -25.81 5.50
CA PHE A 50 -8.06 -26.57 6.70
C PHE A 50 -8.94 -27.78 6.35
N THR A 51 -8.86 -28.89 7.08
CA THR A 51 -9.87 -29.95 7.08
C THR A 51 -10.02 -30.57 8.48
N PRO A 52 -11.23 -30.55 9.08
CA PRO A 52 -11.48 -31.24 10.34
C PRO A 52 -11.69 -32.73 10.11
N HIS A 53 -11.18 -33.55 11.03
CA HIS A 53 -11.34 -35.00 11.01
C HIS A 53 -11.75 -35.54 12.37
N TYR A 54 -12.44 -36.68 12.36
CA TYR A 54 -12.91 -37.36 13.56
C TYR A 54 -12.50 -38.83 13.50
N ILE A 55 -11.91 -39.33 14.59
CA ILE A 55 -11.55 -40.75 14.67
C ILE A 55 -12.82 -41.60 14.68
N VAL A 56 -12.82 -42.63 13.86
CA VAL A 56 -13.92 -43.59 13.73
C VAL A 56 -13.45 -44.97 14.18
N TRP A 57 -14.15 -45.53 15.15
CA TRP A 57 -13.95 -46.89 15.60
C TRP A 57 -14.91 -47.84 14.87
N VAL A 58 -14.58 -49.12 14.86
CA VAL A 58 -15.40 -50.14 14.21
C VAL A 58 -15.67 -51.26 15.18
N CYS A 59 -16.93 -51.67 15.27
CA CYS A 59 -17.32 -52.84 16.02
C CYS A 59 -17.08 -54.10 15.16
N PRO A 60 -16.29 -55.09 15.64
CA PRO A 60 -16.02 -56.30 14.89
C PRO A 60 -17.31 -57.02 14.51
N ARG A 61 -17.35 -57.62 13.31
CA ARG A 61 -18.57 -58.23 12.76
C ARG A 61 -19.25 -59.24 13.69
N ALA A 62 -18.47 -59.97 14.49
CA ALA A 62 -18.97 -60.97 15.42
C ALA A 62 -19.74 -60.37 16.62
N TYR A 63 -19.55 -59.10 16.95
CA TYR A 63 -20.14 -58.42 18.10
C TYR A 63 -21.19 -57.37 17.72
N ARG A 64 -21.58 -57.28 16.44
CA ARG A 64 -22.50 -56.23 15.96
C ARG A 64 -23.89 -56.25 16.59
N SER A 65 -24.34 -57.41 17.06
CA SER A 65 -25.61 -57.59 17.75
C SER A 65 -25.48 -57.52 19.27
N SER A 66 -24.31 -57.13 19.80
CA SER A 66 -24.14 -56.99 21.25
C SER A 66 -24.71 -55.64 21.70
N PRO A 67 -25.29 -55.56 22.91
CA PRO A 67 -25.82 -54.30 23.44
C PRO A 67 -24.77 -53.18 23.51
N GLU A 68 -23.51 -53.53 23.76
CA GLU A 68 -22.38 -52.60 23.77
C GLU A 68 -22.14 -52.02 22.38
N CYS A 69 -22.19 -52.85 21.34
CA CYS A 69 -22.02 -52.36 19.97
C CYS A 69 -23.20 -51.48 19.52
N GLU A 70 -24.42 -51.90 19.82
CA GLU A 70 -25.64 -51.16 19.45
C GLU A 70 -25.74 -49.81 20.17
N SER A 71 -25.23 -49.71 21.39
CA SER A 71 -25.20 -48.44 22.14
C SER A 71 -24.12 -47.47 21.64
N GLN A 72 -22.98 -47.97 21.17
CA GLN A 72 -21.81 -47.14 20.86
C GLN A 72 -21.65 -46.80 19.37
N CYS A 73 -22.48 -47.36 18.49
CA CYS A 73 -22.29 -47.30 17.04
C CYS A 73 -23.54 -46.89 16.26
N ILE A 74 -23.30 -46.30 15.09
CA ILE A 74 -24.29 -46.10 14.01
C ILE A 74 -24.03 -47.07 12.85
N HIS A 75 -24.98 -47.18 11.93
CA HIS A 75 -24.91 -48.07 10.75
C HIS A 75 -24.56 -49.53 11.13
N HIS A 76 -25.21 -50.07 12.16
CA HIS A 76 -25.03 -51.45 12.64
C HIS A 76 -23.56 -51.82 12.93
N GLY A 77 -22.87 -51.00 13.72
CA GLY A 77 -21.50 -51.29 14.17
C GLY A 77 -20.40 -50.96 13.15
N ARG A 78 -20.75 -50.26 12.05
CA ARG A 78 -19.76 -49.84 11.05
C ARG A 78 -18.95 -48.63 11.49
N TYR A 79 -19.57 -47.71 12.21
CA TYR A 79 -18.93 -46.49 12.70
C TYR A 79 -19.33 -46.28 14.15
N CYS A 80 -18.34 -46.16 15.01
CA CYS A 80 -18.49 -46.14 16.44
C CYS A 80 -17.58 -45.09 17.05
N THR A 81 -17.86 -44.75 18.28
CA THR A 81 -16.87 -44.08 19.15
C THR A 81 -16.99 -44.66 20.56
N PRO A 82 -15.93 -44.57 21.40
CA PRO A 82 -16.01 -45.03 22.77
C PRO A 82 -17.03 -44.20 23.54
N ASP A 83 -17.52 -44.78 24.62
CA ASP A 83 -18.44 -44.13 25.52
C ASP A 83 -17.81 -42.85 26.12
N PRO A 84 -18.53 -41.71 26.16
CA PRO A 84 -17.94 -40.41 26.40
C PRO A 84 -17.31 -40.24 27.79
N ASP A 85 -17.90 -40.85 28.83
CA ASP A 85 -17.39 -40.86 30.20
C ASP A 85 -16.92 -42.26 30.65
N GLY A 86 -17.16 -43.29 29.83
CA GLY A 86 -16.78 -44.67 30.08
C GLY A 86 -17.83 -45.46 30.85
N ASP A 87 -19.02 -44.90 31.09
CA ASP A 87 -20.16 -45.57 31.71
C ASP A 87 -21.14 -46.08 30.64
N LEU A 88 -20.96 -47.36 30.26
CA LEU A 88 -21.84 -48.01 29.28
C LEU A 88 -23.30 -48.12 29.72
N ASP A 89 -23.62 -47.96 31.01
CA ASP A 89 -24.97 -48.12 31.54
C ASP A 89 -25.72 -46.77 31.62
N ASN A 90 -25.05 -45.69 31.99
CA ASN A 90 -25.67 -44.37 32.19
C ASN A 90 -25.19 -43.32 31.18
N GLY A 91 -25.78 -42.12 31.19
CA GLY A 91 -25.32 -41.00 30.38
C GLY A 91 -25.53 -41.15 28.86
N TYR A 92 -24.79 -40.31 28.13
CA TYR A 92 -24.75 -40.33 26.68
C TYR A 92 -23.92 -41.50 26.19
N LYS A 93 -24.24 -42.03 25.01
CA LYS A 93 -23.54 -43.18 24.44
C LYS A 93 -22.65 -42.75 23.29
N GLY A 94 -21.71 -43.60 22.92
CA GLY A 94 -20.84 -43.38 21.77
C GLY A 94 -21.60 -43.17 20.46
N LYS A 95 -22.82 -43.73 20.31
CA LYS A 95 -23.68 -43.46 19.14
C LYS A 95 -24.04 -41.98 19.02
N ASP A 96 -24.25 -41.27 20.14
CA ASP A 96 -24.68 -39.88 20.17
C ASP A 96 -23.51 -38.98 19.73
N VAL A 97 -22.30 -39.31 20.19
CA VAL A 97 -21.05 -38.63 19.82
C VAL A 97 -20.69 -38.88 18.35
N VAL A 98 -20.76 -40.12 17.85
CA VAL A 98 -20.45 -40.39 16.43
C VAL A 98 -21.49 -39.76 15.49
N GLN A 99 -22.75 -39.65 15.92
CA GLN A 99 -23.78 -38.90 15.18
C GLN A 99 -23.43 -37.40 15.13
N GLU A 100 -22.97 -36.80 16.22
CA GLU A 100 -22.53 -35.39 16.21
C GLU A 100 -21.24 -35.19 15.40
N ASN A 101 -20.27 -36.09 15.47
CA ASN A 101 -19.07 -36.05 14.61
C ASN A 101 -19.45 -36.04 13.12
N LEU A 102 -20.38 -36.93 12.71
CA LEU A 102 -20.91 -36.96 11.35
C LEU A 102 -21.64 -35.65 10.99
N ARG A 103 -22.40 -35.07 11.92
CA ARG A 103 -23.05 -33.78 11.74
C ARG A 103 -22.03 -32.67 11.50
N GLN A 104 -20.98 -32.58 12.31
CA GLN A 104 -19.91 -31.57 12.16
C GLN A 104 -19.16 -31.71 10.83
N LEU A 105 -18.89 -32.94 10.37
CA LEU A 105 -18.35 -33.19 9.03
C LEU A 105 -19.28 -32.69 7.93
N CYS A 106 -20.59 -32.88 8.09
CA CYS A 106 -21.59 -32.37 7.16
C CYS A 106 -21.68 -30.85 7.17
N VAL A 107 -21.60 -30.21 8.34
CA VAL A 107 -21.52 -28.75 8.45
C VAL A 107 -20.29 -28.24 7.69
N TYR A 108 -19.12 -28.84 7.90
CA TYR A 108 -17.90 -28.48 7.19
C TYR A 108 -18.03 -28.63 5.67
N LYS A 109 -18.59 -29.75 5.20
CA LYS A 109 -18.84 -29.98 3.77
C LYS A 109 -19.72 -28.87 3.16
N LEU A 110 -20.88 -28.61 3.77
CA LEU A 110 -21.83 -27.61 3.28
C LEU A 110 -21.23 -26.19 3.33
N ALA A 111 -20.48 -25.89 4.39
CA ALA A 111 -19.77 -24.63 4.56
C ALA A 111 -18.75 -24.41 3.43
N ASN A 112 -17.97 -25.43 3.10
CA ASN A 112 -16.99 -25.36 2.02
C ASN A 112 -17.65 -25.24 0.63
N GLU A 113 -18.72 -25.99 0.37
CA GLU A 113 -19.53 -25.88 -0.87
C GLU A 113 -20.14 -24.48 -1.05
N SER A 114 -20.44 -23.78 0.06
CA SER A 114 -20.94 -22.40 0.05
C SER A 114 -19.85 -21.32 -0.06
N GLY A 115 -18.57 -21.70 -0.08
CA GLY A 115 -17.44 -20.77 -0.10
C GLY A 115 -17.16 -20.10 1.25
N ARG A 116 -17.63 -20.68 2.36
CA ARG A 116 -17.47 -20.15 3.73
C ARG A 116 -16.82 -21.20 4.65
N PRO A 117 -15.59 -21.65 4.37
CA PRO A 117 -14.94 -22.74 5.10
C PRO A 117 -14.85 -22.50 6.61
N TRP A 118 -14.77 -21.24 7.06
CA TRP A 118 -14.63 -20.86 8.47
C TRP A 118 -15.86 -21.16 9.33
N VAL A 119 -17.03 -21.43 8.72
CA VAL A 119 -18.29 -21.65 9.45
C VAL A 119 -18.24 -22.89 10.34
N TRP A 120 -17.39 -23.88 10.02
CA TRP A 120 -17.18 -25.02 10.92
C TRP A 120 -16.63 -24.59 12.28
N TRP A 121 -15.73 -23.61 12.34
CA TRP A 121 -15.22 -23.08 13.61
C TRP A 121 -16.29 -22.37 14.42
N GLU A 122 -17.18 -21.63 13.75
CA GLU A 122 -18.30 -20.93 14.38
C GLU A 122 -19.32 -21.93 14.93
N TYR A 123 -19.66 -22.96 14.16
CA TYR A 123 -20.56 -24.04 14.59
C TYR A 123 -20.00 -24.83 15.76
N THR A 124 -18.77 -25.34 15.67
CA THR A 124 -18.20 -26.20 16.72
C THR A 124 -17.97 -25.45 18.01
N THR A 125 -17.60 -24.16 17.93
CA THR A 125 -17.47 -23.29 19.10
C THR A 125 -18.82 -23.07 19.78
N ARG A 126 -19.87 -22.70 19.03
CA ARG A 126 -21.22 -22.50 19.60
C ARG A 126 -21.83 -23.79 20.13
N PHE A 127 -21.68 -24.89 19.39
CA PHE A 127 -22.15 -26.20 19.81
C PHE A 127 -21.54 -26.60 21.15
N SER A 128 -20.21 -26.47 21.30
CA SER A 128 -19.50 -26.80 22.55
C SER A 128 -19.94 -25.94 23.74
N ASP A 129 -20.47 -24.75 23.47
CA ASP A 129 -20.89 -23.80 24.50
C ASP A 129 -22.35 -24.00 24.93
N GLU A 130 -23.22 -24.41 24.00
CA GLU A 130 -24.67 -24.50 24.20
C GLU A 130 -25.21 -25.93 24.33
N CYS A 131 -24.57 -26.93 23.71
CA CYS A 131 -25.06 -28.30 23.59
C CYS A 131 -24.22 -29.27 24.44
N LYS A 132 -24.19 -29.04 25.75
CA LYS A 132 -23.35 -29.80 26.68
C LYS A 132 -24.01 -31.07 27.20
N MET A 133 -23.21 -32.12 27.40
CA MET A 133 -23.69 -33.33 28.06
C MET A 133 -24.01 -33.07 29.55
N SER A 134 -23.26 -32.20 30.22
CA SER A 134 -23.51 -31.80 31.62
C SER A 134 -24.91 -31.23 31.84
N ASP A 135 -25.44 -30.56 30.82
CA ASP A 135 -26.72 -29.85 30.87
C ASP A 135 -27.87 -30.73 30.32
N ASN A 136 -27.57 -32.00 30.02
CA ASN A 136 -28.45 -32.92 29.30
C ASN A 136 -28.96 -32.35 27.97
N ASN A 137 -28.13 -31.55 27.30
CA ASN A 137 -28.50 -30.84 26.07
C ASN A 137 -27.63 -31.26 24.86
N TYR A 138 -26.94 -32.39 24.94
CA TYR A 138 -26.13 -32.94 23.86
C TYR A 138 -27.02 -33.79 22.94
N ASN A 139 -27.80 -33.15 22.08
CA ASN A 139 -28.78 -33.85 21.25
C ASN A 139 -28.98 -33.17 19.89
N GLU A 140 -29.68 -33.86 19.00
CA GLU A 140 -29.97 -33.39 17.65
C GLU A 140 -30.76 -32.07 17.63
N GLU A 141 -31.69 -31.86 18.56
CA GLU A 141 -32.47 -30.62 18.64
C GLU A 141 -31.57 -29.42 18.92
N CYS A 142 -30.66 -29.53 19.89
CA CYS A 142 -29.69 -28.48 20.18
C CYS A 142 -28.77 -28.22 18.99
N ALA A 143 -28.21 -29.29 18.40
CA ALA A 143 -27.31 -29.20 17.26
C ALA A 143 -27.95 -28.50 16.06
N GLU A 144 -29.18 -28.88 15.71
CA GLU A 144 -29.93 -28.30 14.61
C GLU A 144 -30.36 -26.86 14.87
N ARG A 145 -30.64 -26.50 16.13
CA ARG A 145 -30.92 -25.11 16.51
C ARG A 145 -29.68 -24.24 16.30
N VAL A 146 -28.53 -24.66 16.84
CA VAL A 146 -27.24 -23.96 16.64
C VAL A 146 -26.92 -23.81 15.16
N PHE A 147 -27.08 -24.88 14.38
CA PHE A 147 -26.90 -24.83 12.94
C PHE A 147 -27.86 -23.85 12.26
N SER A 148 -29.15 -23.87 12.61
CA SER A 148 -30.16 -23.01 11.98
C SER A 148 -29.90 -21.52 12.27
N GLU A 149 -29.52 -21.21 13.51
CA GLU A 149 -29.19 -19.83 13.91
C GLU A 149 -27.95 -19.30 13.17
N LEU A 150 -26.94 -20.16 12.94
CA LEU A 150 -25.75 -19.83 12.18
C LEU A 150 -25.97 -19.79 10.67
N ALA A 151 -26.84 -20.67 10.15
CA ALA A 151 -27.17 -20.74 8.74
C ALA A 151 -28.03 -19.55 8.28
N GLY A 152 -28.99 -19.15 9.12
CA GLY A 152 -30.02 -18.18 8.73
C GLY A 152 -30.68 -18.59 7.41
N ASP A 153 -30.88 -17.62 6.53
CA ASP A 153 -31.36 -17.81 5.15
C ASP A 153 -30.22 -17.66 4.11
N ASP A 154 -28.96 -17.76 4.55
CA ASP A 154 -27.82 -17.20 3.82
C ASP A 154 -27.04 -18.25 3.00
N TRP A 155 -26.58 -19.35 3.64
CA TRP A 155 -25.66 -20.29 3.01
C TRP A 155 -26.09 -21.77 3.03
N SER A 156 -27.00 -22.18 3.93
CA SER A 156 -27.53 -23.55 4.00
C SER A 156 -28.84 -23.62 4.78
N ASN A 157 -29.41 -24.81 4.92
CA ASN A 157 -30.63 -25.06 5.70
C ASN A 157 -30.62 -26.47 6.32
N LYS A 158 -31.54 -26.72 7.26
CA LYS A 158 -31.62 -28.00 7.98
C LYS A 158 -31.87 -29.21 7.08
N ASP A 159 -32.62 -29.05 6.00
CA ASP A 159 -32.93 -30.17 5.10
C ASP A 159 -31.66 -30.62 4.36
N ALA A 160 -30.81 -29.68 3.95
CA ALA A 160 -29.49 -29.98 3.38
C ALA A 160 -28.59 -30.69 4.40
N LEU A 161 -28.57 -30.24 5.66
CA LEU A 161 -27.82 -30.89 6.73
C LEU A 161 -28.28 -32.32 6.98
N ARG A 162 -29.59 -32.53 7.16
CA ARG A 162 -30.19 -33.86 7.35
C ARG A 162 -29.93 -34.78 6.15
N SER A 163 -30.03 -34.23 4.93
CA SER A 163 -29.71 -34.97 3.71
C SER A 163 -28.24 -35.38 3.63
N CYS A 164 -27.31 -34.59 4.18
CA CYS A 164 -25.90 -34.95 4.24
C CYS A 164 -25.64 -36.07 5.27
N ILE A 165 -26.26 -35.98 6.45
CA ILE A 165 -26.13 -37.00 7.50
C ILE A 165 -26.70 -38.34 7.02
N GLY A 166 -27.89 -38.30 6.42
CA GLY A 166 -28.60 -39.49 5.94
C GLY A 166 -29.20 -40.33 7.08
N ASP A 167 -29.60 -41.55 6.75
CA ASP A 167 -30.16 -42.49 7.73
C ASP A 167 -29.05 -43.21 8.49
N ILE A 168 -28.82 -42.79 9.74
CA ILE A 168 -27.81 -43.36 10.65
C ILE A 168 -28.12 -44.79 11.10
N ASN A 169 -29.37 -45.25 10.93
CA ASN A 169 -29.79 -46.59 11.32
C ASN A 169 -29.72 -47.59 10.15
N ALA A 170 -29.45 -47.14 8.93
CA ALA A 170 -29.36 -48.02 7.78
C ALA A 170 -28.12 -48.94 7.86
N ASP A 171 -28.26 -50.24 7.57
CA ASP A 171 -27.10 -51.16 7.39
C ASP A 171 -26.43 -50.97 6.02
N THR A 172 -25.99 -49.74 5.76
CA THR A 172 -25.29 -49.36 4.54
C THR A 172 -24.06 -48.54 4.90
N ASN A 173 -23.16 -48.33 3.95
CA ASN A 173 -22.01 -47.47 4.21
C ASN A 173 -22.41 -46.00 4.04
N ASN A 174 -21.94 -45.16 4.95
CA ASN A 174 -21.99 -43.71 4.80
C ASN A 174 -20.73 -43.22 4.05
N ALA A 175 -20.89 -42.31 3.08
CA ALA A 175 -19.77 -41.84 2.27
C ALA A 175 -18.77 -41.00 3.09
N MET A 176 -19.26 -40.09 3.95
CA MET A 176 -18.41 -39.24 4.79
C MET A 176 -17.60 -40.08 5.76
N MET A 177 -18.25 -40.99 6.48
CA MET A 177 -17.57 -41.86 7.46
C MET A 177 -16.58 -42.83 6.80
N GLN A 178 -16.82 -43.26 5.57
CA GLN A 178 -15.83 -44.05 4.81
C GLN A 178 -14.58 -43.24 4.48
N MET A 179 -14.74 -41.96 4.12
CA MET A 179 -13.60 -41.07 3.87
C MET A 179 -12.80 -40.84 5.14
N GLU A 180 -13.46 -40.60 6.29
CA GLU A 180 -12.77 -40.47 7.59
C GLU A 180 -11.94 -41.71 7.93
N MET A 181 -12.51 -42.91 7.79
CA MET A 181 -11.76 -44.14 8.03
C MET A 181 -10.57 -44.33 7.09
N GLN A 182 -10.66 -43.86 5.85
CA GLN A 182 -9.55 -43.91 4.88
C GLN A 182 -8.46 -42.91 5.26
N SER A 183 -8.83 -41.65 5.53
CA SER A 183 -7.91 -40.61 5.98
C SER A 183 -7.22 -41.00 7.31
N GLN A 184 -7.95 -41.66 8.20
CA GLN A 184 -7.43 -42.10 9.50
C GLN A 184 -6.32 -43.15 9.33
N ARG A 185 -6.50 -44.13 8.44
CA ARG A 185 -5.45 -45.13 8.13
C ARG A 185 -4.21 -44.50 7.52
N GLY A 186 -4.36 -43.34 6.89
CA GLY A 186 -3.30 -42.67 6.18
C GLY A 186 -2.90 -43.38 4.88
N SER A 187 -1.75 -42.99 4.36
CA SER A 187 -1.19 -43.45 3.10
C SER A 187 0.22 -44.01 3.31
N SER A 188 0.97 -44.31 2.26
CA SER A 188 2.39 -44.69 2.42
C SER A 188 3.26 -43.54 2.95
N GLN A 189 2.79 -42.29 2.82
CA GLN A 189 3.52 -41.08 3.26
C GLN A 189 2.97 -40.51 4.57
N GLU A 190 1.72 -40.84 4.91
CA GLU A 190 1.05 -40.38 6.12
C GLU A 190 0.78 -41.57 7.04
N GLY A 191 1.27 -41.50 8.28
CA GLY A 191 0.99 -42.56 9.26
C GLY A 191 -0.50 -42.71 9.57
N GLU A 192 -0.89 -43.74 10.31
CA GLU A 192 -2.23 -43.85 10.86
C GLU A 192 -2.45 -42.84 12.01
N VAL A 193 -3.66 -42.30 12.15
CA VAL A 193 -4.10 -41.55 13.33
C VAL A 193 -4.88 -42.46 14.26
N PHE A 194 -4.39 -42.63 15.48
CA PHE A 194 -5.05 -43.46 16.50
C PHE A 194 -5.09 -42.77 17.88
N ILE A 195 -4.61 -41.52 17.99
CA ILE A 195 -4.61 -40.73 19.22
C ILE A 195 -5.18 -39.34 18.91
N LEU A 196 -6.00 -38.83 19.83
CA LEU A 196 -6.53 -37.47 19.81
C LEU A 196 -5.93 -36.64 20.96
N PRO A 197 -5.79 -35.32 20.77
CA PRO A 197 -5.85 -34.60 19.49
C PRO A 197 -4.65 -34.91 18.59
N THR A 198 -4.83 -34.84 17.27
CA THR A 198 -3.71 -34.89 16.30
C THR A 198 -3.84 -33.74 15.31
N VAL A 199 -2.75 -33.00 15.08
CA VAL A 199 -2.68 -31.98 14.02
C VAL A 199 -1.73 -32.48 12.93
N ARG A 200 -2.06 -32.24 11.67
CA ARG A 200 -1.15 -32.45 10.54
C ARG A 200 -0.99 -31.16 9.76
N ILE A 201 0.23 -30.91 9.30
CA ILE A 201 0.58 -29.74 8.50
C ILE A 201 1.41 -30.25 7.33
N ASN A 202 0.95 -30.00 6.10
CA ASN A 202 1.51 -30.52 4.85
C ASN A 202 1.83 -32.03 4.95
N HIS A 203 0.85 -32.83 5.37
CA HIS A 203 0.95 -34.30 5.58
C HIS A 203 1.86 -34.74 6.73
N GLY A 204 2.62 -33.84 7.35
CA GLY A 204 3.46 -34.12 8.52
C GLY A 204 2.68 -34.06 9.83
N GLN A 205 2.80 -35.07 10.69
CA GLN A 205 2.20 -35.04 12.02
C GLN A 205 2.92 -34.04 12.94
N TYR A 206 2.17 -33.08 13.47
CA TYR A 206 2.64 -32.12 14.47
C TYR A 206 2.78 -32.81 15.83
N ARG A 207 3.93 -32.60 16.49
CA ARG A 207 4.28 -33.23 17.79
C ARG A 207 4.41 -32.24 18.94
N GLY A 208 4.04 -30.98 18.74
CA GLY A 208 4.07 -29.99 19.80
C GLY A 208 2.79 -29.96 20.63
N LYS A 209 2.67 -28.96 21.49
CA LYS A 209 1.50 -28.76 22.36
C LYS A 209 0.32 -28.24 21.54
N LEU A 210 -0.88 -28.75 21.80
CA LEU A 210 -2.11 -28.13 21.30
C LEU A 210 -2.34 -26.79 22.02
N ALA A 211 -1.83 -25.71 21.44
CA ALA A 211 -1.96 -24.34 21.95
C ALA A 211 -1.96 -23.36 20.78
N TYR A 212 -2.68 -22.25 20.91
CA TYR A 212 -2.82 -21.23 19.87
C TYR A 212 -1.47 -20.83 19.24
N SER A 213 -0.51 -20.39 20.06
CA SER A 213 0.78 -19.87 19.57
C SER A 213 1.62 -20.95 18.88
N GLU A 214 1.62 -22.16 19.41
CA GLU A 214 2.46 -23.26 18.96
C GLU A 214 1.97 -23.85 17.63
N VAL A 215 0.65 -24.02 17.48
CA VAL A 215 0.05 -24.51 16.24
C VAL A 215 0.11 -23.44 15.15
N LEU A 216 -0.15 -22.17 15.49
CA LEU A 216 -0.01 -21.08 14.53
C LEU A 216 1.45 -20.96 14.04
N LYS A 217 2.43 -21.04 14.94
CA LYS A 217 3.86 -21.06 14.57
C LYS A 217 4.18 -22.23 13.65
N ALA A 218 3.64 -23.42 13.91
CA ALA A 218 3.86 -24.58 13.06
C ALA A 218 3.22 -24.44 11.66
N ILE A 219 2.01 -23.88 11.57
CA ILE A 219 1.35 -23.59 10.28
C ILE A 219 2.15 -22.55 9.50
N CYS A 220 2.59 -21.49 10.18
CA CYS A 220 3.39 -20.43 9.59
C CYS A 220 4.75 -20.94 9.07
N ALA A 221 5.35 -21.92 9.73
CA ALA A 221 6.57 -22.60 9.26
C ALA A 221 6.35 -23.48 8.02
N GLY A 222 5.09 -23.75 7.65
CA GLY A 222 4.74 -24.49 6.44
C GLY A 222 4.80 -23.65 5.16
N PHE A 223 4.84 -22.33 5.25
CA PHE A 223 4.96 -21.43 4.09
C PHE A 223 6.40 -21.33 3.60
N THR A 224 6.56 -21.01 2.32
CA THR A 224 7.88 -20.62 1.78
C THR A 224 8.31 -19.28 2.34
N LYS A 225 9.63 -19.08 2.54
CA LYS A 225 10.20 -17.83 3.05
C LYS A 225 9.68 -16.61 2.26
N ASN A 226 9.23 -15.59 3.00
CA ASN A 226 8.61 -14.34 2.53
C ASN A 226 7.21 -14.50 1.90
N ALA A 227 6.60 -15.68 1.95
CA ALA A 227 5.20 -15.90 1.55
C ALA A 227 4.24 -16.01 2.75
N GLU A 228 4.76 -15.86 3.97
CA GLU A 228 3.98 -15.94 5.20
C GLU A 228 3.00 -14.76 5.30
N PRO A 229 1.73 -14.99 5.68
CA PRO A 229 0.78 -13.90 5.92
C PRO A 229 1.13 -13.08 7.17
N ASP A 230 0.66 -11.83 7.23
CA ASP A 230 0.91 -10.91 8.35
C ASP A 230 0.53 -11.49 9.73
N VAL A 231 -0.48 -12.38 9.77
CA VAL A 231 -0.90 -13.05 11.01
C VAL A 231 0.22 -13.90 11.63
N CYS A 232 1.17 -14.39 10.82
CA CYS A 232 2.34 -15.11 11.31
C CYS A 232 3.27 -14.23 12.15
N MET A 233 3.25 -12.91 11.96
CA MET A 233 4.06 -11.99 12.78
C MET A 233 3.59 -11.95 14.24
N ARG A 234 2.35 -12.37 14.55
CA ARG A 234 1.85 -12.43 15.94
C ARG A 234 2.57 -13.47 16.80
N VAL A 235 3.21 -14.45 16.16
CA VAL A 235 3.91 -15.57 16.81
C VAL A 235 5.39 -15.65 16.41
N SER A 236 5.88 -14.69 15.62
CA SER A 236 7.30 -14.56 15.31
C SER A 236 8.07 -14.04 16.52
N GLU A 237 9.32 -14.45 16.64
CA GLU A 237 10.26 -13.85 17.59
C GLU A 237 10.64 -12.45 17.10
N ASP A 238 10.68 -11.46 17.99
CA ASP A 238 11.03 -10.08 17.63
C ASP A 238 12.55 -9.88 17.59
N ASP A 239 13.14 -10.23 16.45
CA ASP A 239 14.58 -10.09 16.20
C ASP A 239 15.00 -8.63 15.97
N CYS A 240 14.04 -7.74 15.73
CA CYS A 240 14.26 -6.31 15.51
C CYS A 240 14.07 -5.47 16.77
N ARG A 241 13.70 -6.09 17.90
CA ARG A 241 13.72 -5.43 19.21
C ARG A 241 15.10 -4.83 19.48
N GLU A 242 15.12 -3.64 20.08
CA GLU A 242 16.36 -2.94 20.40
C GLU A 242 17.34 -3.84 21.19
N GLY A 243 18.55 -4.00 20.65
CA GLY A 243 19.60 -4.85 21.23
C GLY A 243 19.56 -6.33 20.84
N SER A 244 18.52 -6.79 20.14
CA SER A 244 18.47 -8.15 19.55
C SER A 244 19.53 -8.33 18.46
N VAL A 245 19.66 -9.57 17.97
CA VAL A 245 20.64 -9.88 16.91
C VAL A 245 20.31 -9.10 15.64
N GLY A 246 19.06 -9.12 15.18
CA GLY A 246 18.64 -8.42 13.96
C GLY A 246 18.81 -6.91 14.04
N ASP A 247 18.42 -6.29 15.16
CA ASP A 247 18.64 -4.86 15.39
C ASP A 247 20.13 -4.46 15.28
N ARG A 248 21.03 -5.22 15.93
CA ARG A 248 22.46 -4.94 15.91
C ARG A 248 23.09 -5.17 14.53
N GLU A 249 22.71 -6.27 13.88
CA GLU A 249 23.24 -6.61 12.56
C GLU A 249 22.81 -5.61 11.50
N CYS A 250 21.52 -5.20 11.46
CA CYS A 250 21.06 -4.20 10.50
C CYS A 250 21.69 -2.83 10.75
N LYS A 251 21.76 -2.36 12.01
CA LYS A 251 22.39 -1.07 12.35
C LYS A 251 23.88 -0.99 11.97
N ALA A 252 24.58 -2.12 11.97
CA ALA A 252 26.01 -2.17 11.65
C ALA A 252 26.30 -2.18 10.14
N ARG A 253 25.27 -2.28 9.28
CA ARG A 253 25.45 -2.33 7.83
C ARG A 253 25.87 -0.99 7.25
N THR A 254 26.71 -1.04 6.23
CA THR A 254 27.24 0.14 5.52
C THR A 254 26.59 0.37 4.15
N ASP A 255 25.76 -0.56 3.69
CA ASP A 255 25.09 -0.52 2.38
C ASP A 255 23.73 0.21 2.40
N GLY A 256 23.45 0.96 3.46
CA GLY A 256 22.21 1.72 3.65
C GLY A 256 21.01 0.89 4.14
N LYS A 257 21.13 -0.45 4.18
CA LYS A 257 20.08 -1.33 4.73
C LYS A 257 20.10 -1.36 6.26
N THR A 258 19.87 -0.22 6.90
CA THR A 258 20.03 -0.08 8.36
C THR A 258 18.75 -0.35 9.16
N GLN A 259 17.59 -0.45 8.50
CA GLN A 259 16.33 -0.71 9.17
C GLN A 259 16.05 -2.21 9.27
N CYS A 260 15.89 -2.70 10.50
CA CYS A 260 15.47 -4.08 10.73
C CYS A 260 13.96 -4.21 10.54
N LYS A 261 13.54 -5.18 9.73
CA LYS A 261 12.15 -5.60 9.60
C LYS A 261 12.02 -7.07 9.96
N ASN A 262 11.16 -7.34 10.93
CA ASN A 262 10.92 -8.69 11.39
C ASN A 262 10.20 -9.51 10.32
N ASN A 263 10.53 -10.79 10.23
CA ASN A 263 9.80 -11.76 9.42
C ASN A 263 9.55 -13.03 10.26
N PHE A 264 8.71 -13.95 9.78
CA PHE A 264 8.37 -15.14 10.56
C PHE A 264 9.60 -16.03 10.80
N SER A 265 10.49 -16.06 9.82
CA SER A 265 11.71 -16.88 9.79
C SER A 265 12.93 -16.18 10.43
N GLY A 266 12.76 -15.02 11.07
CA GLY A 266 13.83 -14.16 11.59
C GLY A 266 13.64 -12.69 11.22
N TYR A 267 14.58 -12.10 10.48
CA TYR A 267 14.52 -10.69 10.07
C TYR A 267 15.16 -10.44 8.71
N ASN A 268 14.83 -9.31 8.09
CA ASN A 268 15.51 -8.75 6.91
C ASN A 268 15.92 -7.31 7.20
N CYS A 269 17.05 -6.88 6.64
CA CYS A 269 17.45 -5.47 6.70
C CYS A 269 16.99 -4.74 5.43
N GLU A 270 16.18 -3.71 5.59
CA GLU A 270 15.67 -2.83 4.54
C GLU A 270 16.37 -1.47 4.59
N CYS A 271 16.22 -0.67 3.53
CA CYS A 271 16.79 0.68 3.47
C CYS A 271 16.27 1.51 4.65
N GLY A 272 17.18 1.99 5.48
CA GLY A 272 16.82 2.76 6.66
C GLY A 272 16.60 4.23 6.37
N ARG A 273 16.46 5.00 7.46
CA ARG A 273 16.34 6.46 7.37
C ARG A 273 17.54 7.05 6.61
N GLY A 274 17.27 8.03 5.75
CA GLY A 274 18.29 8.64 4.88
C GLY A 274 18.55 7.85 3.60
N PHE A 275 17.82 6.76 3.34
CA PHE A 275 17.98 5.96 2.15
C PHE A 275 16.65 5.67 1.43
N LEU A 276 16.73 5.51 0.11
CA LEU A 276 15.61 5.06 -0.73
C LEU A 276 15.95 3.73 -1.41
N PRO A 277 15.01 2.78 -1.47
CA PRO A 277 15.21 1.53 -2.20
C PRO A 277 15.29 1.81 -3.71
N HIS A 278 16.28 1.22 -4.35
CA HIS A 278 16.52 1.31 -5.79
C HIS A 278 16.93 -0.04 -6.35
N THR A 279 16.25 -0.48 -7.39
CA THR A 279 16.63 -1.70 -8.11
C THR A 279 17.50 -1.31 -9.31
N ASP A 280 18.70 -1.88 -9.38
CA ASP A 280 19.60 -1.65 -10.51
C ASP A 280 19.11 -2.34 -11.80
N SER A 281 19.81 -2.10 -12.91
CA SER A 281 19.48 -2.73 -14.20
C SER A 281 19.59 -4.25 -14.21
N ASP A 282 20.31 -4.83 -13.26
CA ASP A 282 20.55 -6.26 -13.11
C ASP A 282 19.54 -6.90 -12.14
N GLY A 283 18.65 -6.12 -11.53
CA GLY A 283 17.61 -6.57 -10.61
C GLY A 283 18.01 -6.61 -9.13
N HIS A 284 19.18 -6.10 -8.74
CA HIS A 284 19.62 -6.05 -7.35
C HIS A 284 19.06 -4.83 -6.62
N GLU A 285 18.54 -5.06 -5.41
CA GLU A 285 18.07 -3.99 -4.53
C GLU A 285 19.23 -3.35 -3.76
N THR A 286 19.44 -2.06 -4.05
CA THR A 286 20.40 -1.16 -3.42
C THR A 286 19.68 -0.03 -2.68
N CYS A 287 20.39 0.67 -1.80
CA CYS A 287 19.86 1.82 -1.07
C CYS A 287 20.61 3.08 -1.53
N LEU A 288 19.89 4.04 -2.11
CA LEU A 288 20.45 5.31 -2.54
C LEU A 288 20.39 6.32 -1.39
N ASN A 289 21.49 7.06 -1.18
CA ASN A 289 21.52 8.15 -0.20
C ASN A 289 20.51 9.22 -0.59
N VAL A 290 19.68 9.63 0.36
CA VAL A 290 18.79 10.78 0.21
C VAL A 290 19.57 12.02 0.62
N ASN A 291 19.53 13.05 -0.22
CA ASN A 291 20.05 14.35 0.15
C ASN A 291 18.95 15.15 0.83
N GLU A 292 18.87 15.11 2.17
CA GLU A 292 17.80 15.80 2.90
C GLU A 292 17.88 17.32 2.73
N CYS A 293 19.08 17.88 2.58
CA CYS A 293 19.28 19.32 2.43
C CYS A 293 18.56 19.92 1.21
N THR A 294 18.29 19.11 0.18
CA THR A 294 17.64 19.55 -1.06
C THR A 294 16.32 18.85 -1.37
N SER A 295 16.11 17.63 -0.84
CA SER A 295 15.00 16.76 -1.22
C SER A 295 13.81 16.82 -0.28
N VAL A 296 13.95 17.38 0.93
CA VAL A 296 12.85 17.51 1.90
C VAL A 296 12.46 18.97 2.12
N ASP A 297 11.24 19.19 2.64
CA ASP A 297 10.80 20.51 3.05
C ASP A 297 11.68 21.03 4.20
N LYS A 298 12.11 22.29 4.13
CA LYS A 298 12.88 22.94 5.20
C LYS A 298 12.20 22.82 6.55
N ALA A 299 10.86 22.82 6.61
CA ALA A 299 10.13 22.63 7.87
C ALA A 299 10.34 21.26 8.55
N THR A 300 10.86 20.28 7.81
CA THR A 300 11.15 18.92 8.31
C THR A 300 12.61 18.72 8.73
N LEU A 301 13.49 19.66 8.38
CA LEU A 301 14.88 19.66 8.83
C LEU A 301 14.97 20.12 10.28
N ASP A 302 16.07 19.75 10.94
CA ASP A 302 16.41 20.27 12.26
C ASP A 302 16.43 21.82 12.23
N PRO A 303 15.86 22.52 13.24
CA PRO A 303 15.87 23.98 13.30
C PRO A 303 17.26 24.61 13.17
N ALA A 304 18.33 23.90 13.57
CA ALA A 304 19.72 24.34 13.40
C ALA A 304 20.15 24.45 11.93
N CYS A 305 19.46 23.79 11.00
CA CYS A 305 19.66 23.88 9.55
C CYS A 305 18.76 24.93 8.86
N THR A 306 17.81 25.53 9.58
CA THR A 306 16.79 26.44 8.99
C THR A 306 16.89 27.89 9.46
N CYS A 307 17.88 28.19 10.30
CA CYS A 307 18.23 29.54 10.75
C CYS A 307 18.73 30.45 9.60
N GLU A 308 18.83 31.76 9.86
CA GLU A 308 19.27 32.73 8.84
C GLU A 308 20.72 32.52 8.37
N ARG A 309 21.62 32.10 9.27
CA ARG A 309 23.05 31.91 8.99
C ARG A 309 23.54 30.50 9.33
N CYS A 310 22.96 29.51 8.67
CA CYS A 310 23.39 28.12 8.73
C CYS A 310 23.50 27.48 7.35
N ALA A 311 24.15 26.32 7.31
CA ALA A 311 24.19 25.46 6.16
C ALA A 311 23.80 24.03 6.57
N CYS A 312 22.98 23.39 5.74
CA CYS A 312 22.73 21.96 5.81
C CYS A 312 23.79 21.25 4.99
N LYS A 313 24.52 20.32 5.61
CA LYS A 313 25.54 19.51 4.97
C LYS A 313 25.03 18.08 4.79
N ASP A 314 24.94 17.65 3.54
CA ASP A 314 24.57 16.27 3.20
C ASP A 314 25.66 15.30 3.66
N THR A 315 25.27 14.18 4.25
CA THR A 315 26.19 13.12 4.67
C THR A 315 25.62 11.75 4.27
N TYR A 316 26.43 10.70 4.34
CA TYR A 316 25.95 9.37 3.99
C TYR A 316 25.00 8.84 5.08
N GLY A 317 23.71 8.72 4.74
CA GLY A 317 22.62 8.23 5.58
C GLY A 317 22.02 9.27 6.52
N SER A 318 22.41 10.54 6.42
CA SER A 318 21.93 11.63 7.28
C SER A 318 22.38 12.98 6.72
N TYR A 319 22.11 14.06 7.46
CA TYR A 319 22.69 15.37 7.26
C TYR A 319 23.28 15.93 8.57
N GLU A 320 24.16 16.93 8.45
CA GLU A 320 24.73 17.70 9.55
C GLU A 320 24.32 19.17 9.42
N CYS A 321 24.01 19.84 10.52
CA CYS A 321 23.73 21.28 10.54
C CYS A 321 24.95 22.06 10.99
N ILE A 322 25.34 23.04 10.20
CA ILE A 322 26.38 24.02 10.53
C ILE A 322 25.66 25.30 10.92
N SER A 323 25.62 25.61 12.22
CA SER A 323 25.00 26.83 12.76
C SER A 323 26.01 27.96 12.93
N ASP A 324 25.47 29.16 13.12
CA ASP A 324 26.22 30.35 13.55
C ASP A 324 27.39 30.71 12.61
N ILE A 325 27.18 30.58 11.30
CA ILE A 325 28.18 30.96 10.29
C ILE A 325 28.45 32.47 10.45
N PRO A 326 29.69 32.90 10.74
CA PRO A 326 29.98 34.31 10.98
C PRO A 326 29.66 35.19 9.77
N ASP A 327 29.25 36.42 10.03
CA ASP A 327 29.10 37.49 9.03
C ASP A 327 30.28 38.46 9.16
N ASP A 328 31.39 38.13 8.51
CA ASP A 328 32.59 38.97 8.55
C ASP A 328 32.34 40.32 7.84
N CYS A 329 31.38 40.39 6.90
CA CYS A 329 31.05 41.60 6.16
C CYS A 329 30.20 42.60 6.96
N ALA A 330 29.49 42.14 8.00
CA ALA A 330 28.77 43.00 8.94
C ALA A 330 29.69 43.70 9.96
N THR A 331 30.91 43.18 10.14
CA THR A 331 31.94 43.75 11.03
C THR A 331 33.02 44.52 10.25
N GLU A 332 33.92 45.21 10.94
CA GLU A 332 35.11 45.76 10.29
C GLU A 332 35.93 44.64 9.66
N ASN A 333 36.20 44.75 8.37
CA ASN A 333 36.94 43.80 7.56
C ASN A 333 38.00 44.52 6.71
N GLU A 334 38.94 43.77 6.15
CA GLU A 334 40.04 44.25 5.33
C GLU A 334 39.63 44.64 3.89
N CYS A 335 38.38 44.41 3.50
CA CYS A 335 37.91 44.73 2.16
C CYS A 335 37.74 46.24 1.96
N TRP A 336 37.84 46.66 0.70
CA TRP A 336 37.66 48.06 0.34
C TRP A 336 36.27 48.58 0.71
N THR A 337 36.20 49.78 1.26
CA THR A 337 34.96 50.51 1.49
C THR A 337 35.07 51.94 0.95
N GLY A 338 34.00 52.44 0.33
CA GLY A 338 33.96 53.76 -0.29
C GLY A 338 32.61 54.44 -0.16
N SER A 339 32.61 55.74 0.15
CA SER A 339 31.40 56.56 0.24
C SER A 339 31.24 57.42 -1.01
N PHE A 340 30.10 57.26 -1.70
CA PHE A 340 29.77 58.02 -2.91
C PHE A 340 28.44 58.76 -2.77
N LYS A 341 28.28 59.85 -3.52
CA LYS A 341 26.99 60.55 -3.61
C LYS A 341 26.15 59.95 -4.74
N VAL A 342 25.10 59.23 -4.38
CA VAL A 342 24.14 58.61 -5.30
C VAL A 342 22.82 59.35 -5.19
N ALA A 343 22.36 59.95 -6.29
CA ALA A 343 21.12 60.73 -6.33
C ALA A 343 21.00 61.80 -5.20
N GLY A 344 22.12 62.43 -4.83
CA GLY A 344 22.18 63.45 -3.79
C GLY A 344 22.23 62.93 -2.34
N LYS A 345 22.13 61.61 -2.12
CA LYS A 345 22.33 60.96 -0.82
C LYS A 345 23.72 60.33 -0.75
N GLN A 346 24.35 60.38 0.42
CA GLN A 346 25.61 59.67 0.66
C GLN A 346 25.29 58.18 0.87
N GLN A 347 25.90 57.31 0.10
CA GLN A 347 25.78 55.85 0.19
C GLN A 347 27.18 55.24 0.31
N THR A 348 27.30 54.23 1.17
CA THR A 348 28.55 53.49 1.40
C THR A 348 28.48 52.17 0.64
N PHE A 349 29.56 51.83 -0.05
CA PHE A 349 29.74 50.57 -0.77
C PHE A 349 30.91 49.82 -0.16
N SER A 350 30.79 48.49 -0.11
CA SER A 350 31.84 47.59 0.35
C SER A 350 32.17 46.59 -0.76
N ALA A 351 33.44 46.20 -0.84
CA ALA A 351 33.89 45.08 -1.66
C ALA A 351 33.79 43.73 -0.92
N CYS A 352 33.30 43.72 0.33
CA CYS A 352 33.10 42.48 1.07
C CYS A 352 31.87 41.73 0.52
N GLN A 353 32.11 40.54 -0.02
CA GLN A 353 31.08 39.61 -0.46
C GLN A 353 31.03 38.44 0.51
N ASP A 354 29.87 38.23 1.13
CA ASP A 354 29.62 37.12 2.06
C ASP A 354 29.65 35.78 1.31
N SER A 355 30.37 34.80 1.86
CA SER A 355 30.48 33.45 1.30
C SER A 355 29.33 32.53 1.72
N LEU A 356 28.35 33.00 2.51
CA LEU A 356 27.26 32.18 3.05
C LEU A 356 26.57 31.30 1.99
N GLU A 357 26.18 31.86 0.84
CA GLU A 357 25.53 31.10 -0.23
C GLU A 357 26.45 30.01 -0.80
N THR A 358 27.74 30.30 -0.94
CA THR A 358 28.74 29.33 -1.43
C THR A 358 28.96 28.21 -0.41
N ILE A 359 28.98 28.54 0.89
CA ILE A 359 29.08 27.57 1.98
C ILE A 359 27.82 26.68 1.99
N GLN A 360 26.63 27.27 1.84
CA GLN A 360 25.36 26.54 1.77
C GLN A 360 25.30 25.59 0.58
N ASP A 361 25.64 26.04 -0.64
CA ASP A 361 25.62 25.21 -1.85
C ASP A 361 26.60 24.04 -1.73
N LYS A 362 27.84 24.29 -1.31
CA LYS A 362 28.84 23.23 -1.13
C LYS A 362 28.48 22.25 -0.03
N ALA A 363 28.01 22.75 1.11
CA ALA A 363 27.52 21.90 2.19
C ALA A 363 26.37 21.01 1.69
N SER A 364 25.41 21.57 0.95
CA SER A 364 24.27 20.80 0.43
C SER A 364 24.68 19.66 -0.49
N LYS A 365 25.87 19.71 -1.10
CA LYS A 365 26.45 18.65 -1.94
C LYS A 365 27.36 17.67 -1.17
N GLY A 366 27.43 17.80 0.15
CA GLY A 366 28.29 17.02 1.03
C GLY A 366 29.78 17.37 0.93
N GLU A 367 30.13 18.50 0.31
CA GLU A 367 31.53 18.94 0.20
C GLU A 367 32.05 19.48 1.55
N SER A 368 33.37 19.38 1.76
CA SER A 368 34.01 19.93 2.96
C SER A 368 33.99 21.46 2.93
N VAL A 369 33.41 22.07 3.97
CA VAL A 369 33.41 23.52 4.17
C VAL A 369 34.44 24.02 5.20
N SER A 370 35.16 23.09 5.83
CA SER A 370 36.16 23.43 6.84
C SER A 370 37.33 24.19 6.22
N GLY A 371 37.55 25.43 6.67
CA GLY A 371 38.64 26.29 6.21
C GLY A 371 38.30 27.17 5.00
N MET A 372 37.04 27.21 4.56
CA MET A 372 36.60 28.26 3.63
C MET A 372 36.54 29.61 4.35
N ALA A 373 36.92 30.67 3.64
CA ALA A 373 36.76 32.03 4.15
C ALA A 373 35.27 32.40 4.18
N ASN A 374 34.80 33.00 5.28
CA ASN A 374 33.40 33.43 5.41
C ASN A 374 33.07 34.62 4.50
N HIS A 375 34.09 35.28 3.93
CA HIS A 375 33.92 36.35 2.97
C HIS A 375 35.02 36.32 1.91
N THR A 376 34.78 37.05 0.82
CA THR A 376 35.77 37.34 -0.22
C THR A 376 35.74 38.83 -0.56
N CYS A 377 36.89 39.43 -0.85
CA CYS A 377 36.92 40.81 -1.32
C CYS A 377 36.81 40.84 -2.85
N ALA A 378 35.68 41.31 -3.37
CA ALA A 378 35.43 41.51 -4.80
C ALA A 378 34.58 42.77 -5.02
N CYS A 379 34.97 43.61 -5.98
CA CYS A 379 34.19 44.81 -6.29
C CYS A 379 32.81 44.44 -6.85
N GLY A 380 31.76 45.07 -6.32
CA GLY A 380 30.39 44.88 -6.82
C GLY A 380 30.23 45.25 -8.31
N ALA A 381 29.14 44.82 -8.94
CA ALA A 381 28.97 44.84 -10.40
C ALA A 381 29.17 46.23 -11.05
N CYS A 382 28.81 47.31 -10.36
CA CYS A 382 28.95 48.70 -10.80
C CYS A 382 30.38 49.29 -10.71
N PHE A 383 31.33 48.52 -10.18
CA PHE A 383 32.69 48.98 -9.93
C PHE A 383 33.68 48.16 -10.74
N THR A 384 34.78 48.80 -11.13
CA THR A 384 35.95 48.14 -11.72
C THR A 384 37.02 48.05 -10.66
N GLN A 385 37.61 46.87 -10.53
CA GLN A 385 38.73 46.64 -9.62
C GLN A 385 40.00 47.28 -10.19
N TYR A 386 40.67 48.06 -9.37
CA TYR A 386 42.00 48.61 -9.62
C TYR A 386 42.92 48.23 -8.46
N GLU A 387 44.20 47.98 -8.74
CA GLU A 387 45.20 47.74 -7.72
C GLU A 387 46.16 48.92 -7.64
N GLU A 388 46.14 49.63 -6.51
CA GLU A 388 47.08 50.71 -6.24
C GLU A 388 47.92 50.36 -5.01
N ASN A 389 49.25 50.25 -5.19
CA ASN A 389 50.21 49.92 -4.13
C ASN A 389 49.89 48.64 -3.33
N GLY A 390 49.30 47.62 -3.97
CA GLY A 390 48.95 46.34 -3.34
C GLY A 390 47.69 46.37 -2.49
N LYS A 391 46.88 47.44 -2.57
CA LYS A 391 45.53 47.51 -2.01
C LYS A 391 44.50 47.57 -3.14
N MET A 392 43.42 46.81 -2.98
CA MET A 392 42.28 46.82 -3.88
C MET A 392 41.52 48.13 -3.74
N GLU A 393 41.24 48.79 -4.86
CA GLU A 393 40.36 49.95 -4.94
C GLU A 393 39.26 49.71 -5.97
N CYS A 394 38.00 49.98 -5.60
CA CYS A 394 36.86 49.80 -6.49
C CYS A 394 36.41 51.17 -7.04
N VAL A 395 36.60 51.39 -8.34
CA VAL A 395 36.25 52.65 -9.01
C VAL A 395 34.92 52.50 -9.76
N PRO A 396 33.95 53.42 -9.61
CA PRO A 396 32.67 53.33 -10.33
C PRO A 396 32.87 53.30 -11.84
N LYS A 397 32.23 52.33 -12.53
CA LYS A 397 32.19 52.25 -14.01
C LYS A 397 31.48 53.44 -14.64
N CYS A 398 30.49 53.99 -13.94
CA CYS A 398 29.65 55.09 -14.37
C CYS A 398 29.02 55.81 -13.18
N ASN A 399 28.13 56.76 -13.44
CA ASN A 399 27.36 57.42 -12.39
C ASN A 399 26.46 56.40 -11.68
N LEU A 400 26.77 56.13 -10.42
CA LEU A 400 26.08 55.15 -9.56
C LEU A 400 24.58 55.41 -9.43
N ALA A 401 24.09 56.62 -9.70
CA ALA A 401 22.64 56.90 -9.72
C ALA A 401 21.89 56.21 -10.87
N TYR A 402 22.61 55.73 -11.88
CA TYR A 402 22.06 55.09 -13.07
C TYR A 402 22.67 53.70 -13.32
N CYS A 403 23.41 53.17 -12.36
CA CYS A 403 23.96 51.82 -12.45
C CYS A 403 23.03 50.83 -11.75
N ASP A 404 22.68 49.77 -12.45
CA ASP A 404 21.98 48.62 -11.89
C ASP A 404 22.95 47.78 -11.05
N GLN A 405 22.68 47.65 -9.75
CA GLN A 405 23.64 47.08 -8.80
C GLN A 405 23.84 45.57 -8.95
N ASP A 406 22.86 44.86 -9.53
CA ASP A 406 22.92 43.41 -9.71
C ASP A 406 23.65 43.05 -11.02
N THR A 407 23.37 43.80 -12.09
CA THR A 407 23.90 43.52 -13.43
C THR A 407 25.15 44.33 -13.80
N GLY A 408 25.39 45.45 -13.12
CA GLY A 408 26.48 46.37 -13.44
C GLY A 408 26.28 47.17 -14.73
N ILE A 409 25.06 47.19 -15.26
CA ILE A 409 24.73 47.91 -16.49
C ILE A 409 24.51 49.39 -16.18
N CYS A 410 25.16 50.25 -16.96
CA CYS A 410 25.09 51.70 -16.84
C CYS A 410 24.04 52.28 -17.77
N ASN A 411 22.99 52.88 -17.21
CA ASN A 411 21.95 53.57 -17.95
C ASN A 411 22.32 55.05 -18.19
N GLU A 412 21.85 55.62 -19.30
CA GLU A 412 22.02 57.04 -19.58
C GLU A 412 21.01 57.89 -18.78
N PRO A 413 21.40 59.10 -18.31
CA PRO A 413 20.46 60.01 -17.67
C PRO A 413 19.35 60.42 -18.66
N PRO A 414 18.09 60.56 -18.22
CA PRO A 414 17.01 60.98 -19.11
C PRO A 414 17.34 62.37 -19.71
N PRO A 415 17.22 62.55 -21.04
CA PRO A 415 17.52 63.84 -21.66
C PRO A 415 16.59 64.92 -21.10
N LYS A 416 17.15 66.08 -20.73
CA LYS A 416 16.41 67.26 -20.22
C LYS A 416 15.50 67.93 -21.26
N SER A 417 15.28 67.31 -22.41
CA SER A 417 14.35 67.74 -23.44
C SER A 417 13.45 66.58 -23.84
N GLY A 418 12.54 66.19 -22.95
CA GLY A 418 11.35 65.49 -23.38
C GLY A 418 10.53 66.45 -24.24
N ALA A 419 10.28 66.11 -25.51
CA ALA A 419 9.23 66.77 -26.28
C ALA A 419 7.97 66.78 -25.39
N PRO A 420 7.33 67.95 -25.18
CA PRO A 420 6.29 68.05 -24.19
C PRO A 420 5.17 67.06 -24.57
N VAL A 421 4.61 66.36 -23.59
CA VAL A 421 3.64 65.27 -23.81
C VAL A 421 2.49 65.69 -24.74
N TRP A 422 2.14 66.99 -24.76
CA TRP A 422 1.16 67.54 -25.70
C TRP A 422 1.55 67.42 -27.18
N ALA A 423 2.84 67.44 -27.54
CA ALA A 423 3.30 67.29 -28.92
C ALA A 423 3.09 65.86 -29.44
N VAL A 424 3.35 64.85 -28.59
CA VAL A 424 3.09 63.44 -28.94
C VAL A 424 1.58 63.17 -29.01
N LEU A 425 0.81 63.70 -28.05
CA LEU A 425 -0.65 63.62 -28.09
C LEU A 425 -1.24 64.33 -29.30
N SER A 426 -0.67 65.46 -29.76
CA SER A 426 -1.13 66.17 -30.96
C SER A 426 -0.90 65.38 -32.25
N ILE A 427 0.20 64.64 -32.34
CA ILE A 427 0.49 63.76 -33.49
C ILE A 427 -0.48 62.58 -33.52
N VAL A 428 -0.75 61.96 -32.37
CA VAL A 428 -1.72 60.86 -32.27
C VAL A 428 -3.15 61.33 -32.55
N PHE A 429 -3.58 62.46 -32.00
CA PHE A 429 -4.90 63.02 -32.32
C PHE A 429 -5.00 63.45 -33.79
N GLY A 430 -3.94 64.02 -34.36
CA GLY A 430 -3.86 64.38 -35.77
C GLY A 430 -3.96 63.15 -36.69
N SER A 431 -3.32 62.04 -36.35
CA SER A 431 -3.41 60.80 -37.13
C SER A 431 -4.80 60.17 -37.06
N PHE A 432 -5.45 60.18 -35.89
CA PHE A 432 -6.83 59.73 -35.76
C PHE A 432 -7.81 60.61 -36.55
N LEU A 433 -7.62 61.93 -36.57
CA LEU A 433 -8.43 62.84 -37.39
C LEU A 433 -8.22 62.59 -38.90
N LEU A 434 -6.99 62.33 -39.33
CA LEU A 434 -6.68 62.04 -40.72
C LEU A 434 -7.31 60.71 -41.17
N VAL A 435 -7.21 59.66 -40.36
CA VAL A 435 -7.84 58.35 -40.63
C VAL A 435 -9.36 58.48 -40.60
N GLY A 436 -9.92 59.26 -39.67
CA GLY A 436 -11.36 59.55 -39.62
C GLY A 436 -11.86 60.28 -40.86
N LEU A 437 -11.12 61.28 -41.36
CA LEU A 437 -11.48 62.01 -42.60
C LEU A 437 -11.39 61.13 -43.84
N ILE A 438 -10.35 60.30 -43.95
CA ILE A 438 -10.21 59.34 -45.05
C ILE A 438 -11.34 58.30 -45.00
N GLY A 439 -11.65 57.78 -43.80
CA GLY A 439 -12.76 56.86 -43.59
C GLY A 439 -14.13 57.47 -43.93
N TYR A 440 -14.37 58.73 -43.53
CA TYR A 440 -15.59 59.47 -43.87
C TYR A 440 -15.72 59.74 -45.36
N ALA A 441 -14.61 60.06 -46.05
CA ALA A 441 -14.60 60.24 -47.50
C ALA A 441 -14.93 58.94 -48.24
N VAL A 442 -14.37 57.80 -47.82
CA VAL A 442 -14.68 56.47 -48.38
C VAL A 442 -16.13 56.07 -48.11
N TYR A 443 -16.64 56.33 -46.91
CA TYR A 443 -18.04 56.10 -46.54
C TYR A 443 -19.01 56.90 -47.42
N ARG A 444 -18.74 58.20 -47.62
CA ARG A 444 -19.52 59.08 -48.52
C ARG A 444 -19.41 58.68 -50.00
N TYR A 445 -18.30 58.07 -50.40
CA TYR A 445 -18.12 57.57 -51.76
C TYR A 445 -18.91 56.28 -51.99
N ARG A 446 -18.92 55.34 -51.02
CA ARG A 446 -19.75 54.12 -51.09
C ARG A 446 -21.25 54.39 -51.04
N LEU A 447 -21.71 55.30 -50.19
CA LEU A 447 -23.13 55.70 -50.13
C LEU A 447 -23.63 56.43 -51.38
N ARG A 448 -22.75 57.03 -52.19
CA ARG A 448 -23.09 57.56 -53.51
C ARG A 448 -23.11 56.49 -54.61
N GLY A 449 -22.59 55.30 -54.35
CA GLY A 449 -22.62 54.15 -55.27
C GLY A 449 -23.85 53.25 -55.10
N GLU A 450 -24.41 53.16 -53.89
CA GLU A 450 -25.56 52.30 -53.57
C GLU A 450 -26.89 53.07 -53.55
N MET A 451 -27.18 53.83 -54.61
CA MET A 451 -28.53 54.38 -54.79
C MET A 451 -28.96 54.36 -56.25
N HIS A 452 -28.88 53.20 -56.93
CA HIS A 452 -29.59 52.91 -58.21
C HIS A 452 -29.74 51.40 -58.53
N GLN A 453 -30.06 50.53 -57.55
CA GLN A 453 -30.56 49.16 -57.81
C GLN A 453 -31.61 48.64 -56.80
N GLU A 454 -32.50 49.51 -56.30
CA GLU A 454 -33.79 49.05 -55.72
C GLU A 454 -34.98 49.29 -56.67
N ILE A 455 -34.76 49.22 -58.00
CA ILE A 455 -35.85 49.17 -59.00
C ILE A 455 -35.49 48.23 -60.17
N ARG A 456 -35.22 46.94 -59.90
CA ARG A 456 -35.35 45.90 -60.96
C ARG A 456 -35.59 44.44 -60.51
N ASP A 457 -35.90 44.16 -59.25
CA ASP A 457 -36.23 42.79 -58.78
C ASP A 457 -37.73 42.47 -58.65
N ILE A 458 -38.61 43.24 -59.32
CA ILE A 458 -40.04 42.88 -59.54
C ILE A 458 -40.36 42.73 -61.05
N MET A 459 -39.38 42.44 -61.92
CA MET A 459 -39.65 42.03 -63.31
C MET A 459 -38.60 41.05 -63.84
N ALA A 460 -38.67 39.80 -63.38
CA ALA A 460 -38.33 38.63 -64.19
C ALA A 460 -38.94 37.35 -63.58
N GLN A 461 -40.28 37.33 -63.47
CA GLN A 461 -41.00 36.15 -63.95
C GLN A 461 -40.70 36.04 -65.46
N TYR A 462 -40.59 34.82 -66.00
CA TYR A 462 -39.86 34.43 -67.23
C TYR A 462 -38.35 34.33 -67.00
N MET A 463 -37.65 33.19 -67.02
CA MET A 463 -37.96 31.80 -67.41
C MET A 463 -36.79 30.91 -66.89
N PRO A 464 -36.98 29.59 -66.70
CA PRO A 464 -36.07 28.71 -65.96
C PRO A 464 -35.05 27.95 -66.84
N LEU A 465 -34.17 27.26 -66.10
CA LEU A 465 -33.01 26.41 -66.42
C LEU A 465 -33.04 25.49 -67.66
N GLU A 466 -31.81 25.13 -68.06
CA GLU A 466 -31.30 23.79 -68.43
C GLU A 466 -30.93 23.46 -69.91
N ASN A 467 -29.63 23.13 -70.05
CA ASN A 467 -29.07 21.90 -70.60
C ASN A 467 -28.59 21.77 -72.07
N GLN A 468 -27.57 20.91 -72.16
CA GLN A 468 -26.86 20.41 -73.33
C GLN A 468 -27.74 19.65 -74.34
N SER A 469 -27.18 19.53 -75.56
CA SER A 469 -27.22 18.41 -76.52
C SER A 469 -28.09 18.52 -77.79
N GLY A 470 -27.49 18.05 -78.92
CA GLY A 470 -28.12 17.57 -80.17
C GLY A 470 -28.51 18.66 -81.19
N VAL A 471 -27.83 18.89 -82.32
CA VAL A 471 -27.64 18.07 -83.54
C VAL A 471 -28.91 17.90 -84.41
N GLU A 472 -28.75 18.32 -85.68
CA GLU A 472 -29.46 17.96 -86.94
C GLU A 472 -30.63 18.80 -87.54
N VAL A 473 -30.32 19.35 -88.73
CA VAL A 473 -31.00 19.20 -90.05
C VAL A 473 -32.22 20.09 -90.43
N HIS A 474 -31.90 21.10 -91.26
CA HIS A 474 -32.37 21.36 -92.64
C HIS A 474 -33.86 21.62 -93.02
N GLY A 475 -34.05 22.63 -93.88
CA GLY A 475 -35.09 22.70 -94.93
C GLY A 475 -36.10 23.85 -94.75
N SER A 476 -35.88 25.04 -95.33
CA SER A 476 -36.29 25.48 -96.68
C SER A 476 -37.79 25.41 -96.99
N GLY A 477 -38.34 26.57 -97.38
CA GLY A 477 -39.22 26.63 -98.54
C GLY A 477 -40.65 27.13 -98.30
N VAL A 478 -40.91 28.30 -98.91
CA VAL A 478 -42.17 28.90 -99.37
C VAL A 478 -42.72 30.02 -98.49
#